data_AF-A0A090RVT0-F1
#
_entry.id   AF-A0A090RVT0-F1
#
_cell.length_a   1.000
_cell.length_b   1.000
_cell.length_c   1.000
_cell.angle_alpha   90.00
_cell.angle_beta   90.00
_cell.angle_gamma   90.00
#
_symmetry.space_group_name_H-M   'P 1'
#
loop_
_entity.id
_entity.type
_entity.pdbx_description
1 polymer ?
#
loop_
_entity_poly.entity_id
_entity_poly.type
_entity_poly.pdbx_seq_one_letter_code
_entity_poly.pdbx_strand_id
1 'polypeptide(L)'
;MRVAGETLEGKYVEKTVRLPFEDDAVGADDRIASMGLMLNETDGKMIVDMVEFGSPAEASGLDFDWEIKSIVQEADRPMKEWVFVPALLLLLVMAMNQKRRARRENLSA
;
A
#
# COMPACT_ATOMS: atom_id res chain seq x y z
N MET A 1 -2.90 -6.39 2.73
CA MET A 1 -3.48 -5.81 3.95
C MET A 1 -2.36 -5.35 4.87
N ARG A 2 -2.43 -4.13 5.40
CA ARG A 2 -1.47 -3.56 6.35
C ARG A 2 -2.00 -3.77 7.77
N VAL A 3 -1.18 -4.37 8.62
CA VAL A 3 -1.53 -4.74 10.00
C VAL A 3 -0.46 -4.24 10.95
N ALA A 4 -0.84 -3.94 12.18
CA ALA A 4 0.08 -3.55 13.23
C ALA A 4 -0.35 -4.10 14.59
N GLY A 5 0.62 -4.46 15.42
CA GLY A 5 0.37 -4.96 16.76
C GLY A 5 1.67 -5.29 17.49
N GLU A 6 1.55 -5.80 18.71
CA GLU A 6 2.68 -6.20 19.53
C GLU A 6 2.94 -7.70 19.37
N THR A 7 4.21 -8.09 19.25
CA THR A 7 4.60 -9.51 19.25
C THR A 7 4.67 -10.05 20.67
N LEU A 8 4.72 -11.38 20.82
CA LEU A 8 4.96 -12.06 22.11
C LEU A 8 6.26 -11.61 22.84
N GLU A 9 7.19 -10.97 22.12
CA GLU A 9 8.44 -10.41 22.67
C GLU A 9 8.29 -8.97 23.17
N GLY A 10 7.09 -8.40 23.10
CA GLY A 10 6.79 -7.02 23.46
C GLY A 10 7.25 -5.98 22.44
N LYS A 11 7.46 -6.39 21.17
CA LYS A 11 7.88 -5.48 20.10
C LYS A 11 6.68 -5.07 19.26
N TYR A 12 6.43 -3.77 19.17
CA TYR A 12 5.44 -3.25 18.24
C TYR A 12 5.96 -3.35 16.81
N VAL A 13 5.19 -4.01 15.94
CA VAL A 13 5.54 -4.24 14.54
C VAL A 13 4.40 -3.82 13.62
N GLU A 14 4.77 -3.40 12.42
CA GLU A 14 3.84 -3.10 11.34
C GLU A 14 4.30 -3.78 10.06
N LYS A 15 3.41 -4.52 9.41
CA LYS A 15 3.73 -5.26 8.18
C LYS A 15 2.57 -5.29 7.20
N THR A 16 2.91 -5.57 5.95
CA THR A 16 1.92 -5.84 4.91
C THR A 16 1.88 -7.34 4.63
N VAL A 17 0.71 -7.94 4.78
CA VAL A 17 0.46 -9.35 4.51
C VAL A 17 -0.47 -9.52 3.31
N ARG A 18 -0.32 -10.64 2.61
CA ARG A 18 -1.23 -11.08 1.57
C ARG A 18 -1.97 -12.30 2.11
N LEU A 19 -3.26 -12.14 2.39
CA LEU A 19 -4.12 -13.22 2.84
C LEU A 19 -4.98 -13.66 1.65
N PRO A 20 -4.82 -14.91 1.16
CA PRO A 20 -5.79 -15.49 0.25
C PRO A 20 -7.08 -15.77 1.00
N PHE A 21 -8.20 -15.67 0.30
CA PHE A 21 -9.51 -16.14 0.73
C PHE A 21 -10.00 -17.17 -0.29
N GLU A 22 -10.99 -17.99 0.08
CA GLU A 22 -11.52 -19.01 -0.81
C GLU A 22 -12.28 -18.41 -2.00
N ASP A 23 -12.16 -19.03 -3.18
CA ASP A 23 -12.75 -18.49 -4.42
C ASP A 23 -14.30 -18.48 -4.39
N ASP A 24 -14.91 -19.33 -3.57
CA ASP A 24 -16.35 -19.40 -3.35
C ASP A 24 -16.85 -18.49 -2.22
N ALA A 25 -15.95 -17.75 -1.55
CA ALA A 25 -16.32 -16.75 -0.55
C ALA A 25 -16.96 -15.52 -1.20
N VAL A 26 -18.29 -15.48 -1.18
CA VAL A 26 -19.09 -14.42 -1.82
C VAL A 26 -19.20 -13.19 -0.92
N GLY A 27 -19.46 -13.37 0.38
CA GLY A 27 -19.65 -12.29 1.35
C GLY A 27 -18.35 -11.73 1.92
N ALA A 28 -18.42 -10.53 2.51
CA ALA A 28 -17.30 -9.95 3.24
C ALA A 28 -16.90 -10.82 4.45
N ASP A 29 -17.89 -11.24 5.23
CA ASP A 29 -17.69 -12.08 6.42
C ASP A 29 -17.14 -13.46 6.04
N ASP A 30 -17.66 -14.08 4.96
CA ASP A 30 -17.15 -15.36 4.46
C ASP A 30 -15.67 -15.26 4.05
N ARG A 31 -15.29 -14.17 3.39
CA ARG A 31 -13.89 -13.93 3.01
C ARG A 31 -13.01 -13.80 4.25
N ILE A 32 -13.43 -12.99 5.22
CA ILE A 32 -12.71 -12.79 6.48
C ILE A 32 -12.54 -14.12 7.21
N ALA A 33 -13.62 -14.90 7.33
CA ALA A 33 -13.61 -16.22 7.96
C ALA A 33 -12.69 -17.20 7.21
N SER A 34 -12.72 -17.23 5.87
CA SER A 34 -11.85 -18.11 5.06
C SER A 34 -10.35 -17.76 5.17
N MET A 35 -10.02 -16.51 5.52
CA MET A 35 -8.64 -16.13 5.86
C MET A 35 -8.23 -16.62 7.27
N GLY A 36 -9.17 -17.14 8.05
CA GLY A 36 -9.01 -17.53 9.46
C GLY A 36 -9.00 -16.35 10.42
N LEU A 37 -9.71 -15.28 10.09
CA LEU A 37 -9.82 -14.09 10.93
C LEU A 37 -11.21 -13.99 11.54
N MET A 38 -11.25 -13.62 12.82
CA MET A 38 -12.43 -13.03 13.45
C MET A 38 -12.09 -11.60 13.80
N LEU A 39 -12.94 -10.65 13.39
CA LEU A 39 -12.67 -9.22 13.55
C LEU A 39 -13.74 -8.57 14.42
N ASN A 40 -13.34 -7.56 15.17
CA ASN A 40 -14.22 -6.70 15.93
C ASN A 40 -13.94 -5.24 15.62
N GLU A 41 -14.97 -4.41 15.60
CA GLU A 41 -14.82 -2.96 15.44
C GLU A 41 -14.82 -2.27 16.80
N THR A 42 -13.71 -1.64 17.14
CA THR A 42 -13.53 -0.90 18.39
C THR A 42 -13.06 0.52 18.07
N ASP A 43 -13.85 1.53 18.45
CA ASP A 43 -13.52 2.95 18.23
C ASP A 43 -13.18 3.30 16.76
N GLY A 44 -13.90 2.69 15.82
CA GLY A 44 -13.69 2.88 14.37
C GLY A 44 -12.43 2.19 13.82
N LYS A 45 -11.83 1.28 14.59
CA LYS A 45 -10.70 0.44 14.17
C LYS A 45 -11.14 -1.01 14.06
N MET A 46 -10.62 -1.69 13.06
CA MET A 46 -10.80 -3.13 12.89
C MET A 46 -9.69 -3.86 13.65
N ILE A 47 -10.06 -4.58 14.70
CA ILE A 47 -9.17 -5.36 15.58
C ILE A 47 -9.38 -6.85 15.33
N VAL A 48 -8.28 -7.61 15.34
CA VAL A 48 -8.32 -9.07 15.26
C VAL A 48 -8.73 -9.64 16.61
N ASP A 49 -9.94 -10.20 16.67
CA ASP A 49 -10.49 -10.85 17.87
C ASP A 49 -10.06 -12.31 18.01
N MET A 50 -9.78 -12.98 16.89
CA MET A 50 -9.20 -14.33 16.90
C MET A 50 -8.52 -14.62 15.58
N VAL A 51 -7.46 -15.43 15.65
CA VAL A 51 -6.83 -16.06 14.48
C VAL A 51 -7.02 -17.57 14.59
N GLU A 52 -7.61 -18.17 13.56
CA GLU A 52 -7.83 -19.61 13.51
C GLU A 52 -6.50 -20.36 13.30
N PHE A 53 -6.31 -21.46 14.03
CA PHE A 53 -5.11 -22.31 13.91
C PHE A 53 -5.05 -23.00 12.54
N GLY A 54 -3.87 -23.02 11.93
CA GLY A 54 -3.61 -23.57 10.59
C GLY A 54 -4.07 -22.66 9.44
N SER A 55 -4.57 -21.46 9.74
CA SER A 55 -5.13 -20.55 8.73
C SER A 55 -4.08 -19.76 7.95
N PRO A 56 -4.46 -19.15 6.80
CA PRO A 56 -3.59 -18.21 6.10
C PRO A 56 -3.16 -17.01 6.96
N ALA A 57 -4.03 -16.54 7.87
CA ALA A 57 -3.72 -15.46 8.81
C ALA A 57 -2.65 -15.88 9.83
N GLU A 58 -2.77 -17.07 10.43
CA GLU A 58 -1.75 -17.61 11.35
C GLU A 58 -0.41 -17.82 10.64
N ALA A 59 -0.43 -18.42 9.44
CA ALA A 59 0.77 -18.64 8.65
C ALA A 59 1.48 -17.32 8.26
N SER A 60 0.74 -16.22 8.18
CA SER A 60 1.28 -14.87 7.96
C SER A 60 1.82 -14.22 9.24
N GLY A 61 1.66 -14.88 10.39
CA GLY A 61 2.04 -14.41 11.72
C GLY A 61 1.22 -13.21 12.19
N LEU A 62 -0.08 -13.19 11.89
CA LEU A 62 -1.02 -12.29 12.56
C LEU A 62 -1.31 -12.85 13.95
N ASP A 63 -1.63 -11.96 14.89
CA ASP A 63 -1.93 -12.34 16.26
C ASP A 63 -3.22 -11.65 16.73
N PHE A 64 -3.72 -12.14 17.86
CA PHE A 64 -4.81 -11.53 18.60
C PHE A 64 -4.49 -10.07 18.95
N ASP A 65 -5.52 -9.22 18.97
CA ASP A 65 -5.46 -7.78 19.32
C ASP A 65 -4.67 -6.90 18.33
N TRP A 66 -4.32 -7.44 17.16
CA TRP A 66 -3.69 -6.65 16.10
C TRP A 66 -4.71 -5.80 15.35
N GLU A 67 -4.30 -4.61 14.95
CA GLU A 67 -5.12 -3.66 14.20
C GLU A 67 -4.92 -3.82 12.69
N ILE A 68 -6.01 -3.94 11.94
CA ILE A 68 -6.02 -3.81 10.48
C ILE A 68 -6.02 -2.32 10.12
N LYS A 69 -4.86 -1.81 9.70
CA LYS A 69 -4.66 -0.40 9.37
C LYS A 69 -5.25 -0.02 8.02
N SER A 70 -5.08 -0.88 7.01
CA SER A 70 -5.61 -0.62 5.68
C SER A 70 -5.65 -1.87 4.79
N ILE A 71 -6.55 -1.85 3.82
CA ILE A 71 -6.59 -2.83 2.74
C ILE A 71 -5.88 -2.24 1.52
N VAL A 72 -5.04 -3.06 0.90
CA VAL A 72 -4.40 -2.71 -0.38
C VAL A 72 -5.31 -3.24 -1.48
N GLN A 73 -5.94 -2.33 -2.21
CA GLN A 73 -6.80 -2.64 -3.34
C GLN A 73 -6.24 -2.02 -4.62
N GLU A 74 -6.68 -2.55 -5.76
CA GLU A 74 -6.45 -1.87 -7.03
C GLU A 74 -7.10 -0.48 -7.00
N ALA A 75 -6.35 0.50 -7.46
CA ALA A 75 -6.80 1.88 -7.56
C ALA A 75 -6.84 2.28 -9.04
N ASP A 76 -7.90 2.96 -9.44
CA ASP A 76 -7.96 3.59 -10.75
C ASP A 76 -6.96 4.74 -10.78
N ARG A 77 -5.88 4.56 -11.54
CA ARG A 77 -4.80 5.54 -11.68
C ARG A 77 -4.41 5.65 -13.15
N PRO A 78 -4.07 6.86 -13.62
CA PRO A 78 -3.49 7.03 -14.94
C PRO A 78 -2.24 6.16 -15.12
N MET A 79 -1.94 5.83 -16.37
CA MET A 79 -0.68 5.19 -16.74
C MET A 79 0.51 5.93 -16.12
N LYS A 80 1.45 5.20 -15.50
CA LYS A 80 2.61 5.78 -14.80
C LYS A 80 3.45 6.69 -15.71
N GLU A 81 3.39 6.45 -17.02
CA GLU A 81 4.11 7.16 -18.06
C GLU A 81 3.66 8.62 -18.23
N TRP A 82 2.47 8.99 -17.77
CA TRP A 82 1.99 10.38 -17.82
C TRP A 82 2.90 11.35 -17.06
N VAL A 83 3.68 10.88 -16.08
CA VAL A 83 4.68 11.69 -15.38
C VAL A 83 5.77 12.26 -16.30
N PHE A 84 6.03 11.59 -17.44
CA PHE A 84 7.08 12.02 -18.37
C PHE A 84 6.69 13.26 -19.17
N VAL A 85 5.41 13.47 -19.45
CA VAL A 85 4.95 14.62 -20.24
C VAL A 85 5.34 15.96 -19.59
N PRO A 86 4.98 16.25 -18.32
CA PRO A 86 5.39 17.50 -17.68
C PRO A 86 6.91 17.58 -17.46
N ALA A 87 7.57 16.47 -17.13
CA ALA A 87 9.02 16.45 -16.94
C ALA A 87 9.80 16.80 -18.22
N LEU A 88 9.41 16.21 -19.36
CA LEU A 88 10.03 16.48 -20.66
C LEU A 88 9.72 17.89 -21.15
N LEU A 89 8.52 18.41 -20.89
CA LEU A 89 8.17 19.79 -21.23
C LEU A 89 9.07 20.78 -20.48
N LEU A 90 9.26 20.59 -19.18
CA LEU A 90 10.19 21.41 -18.38
C LEU A 90 11.62 21.32 -18.90
N LEU A 91 12.08 20.10 -19.24
CA LEU A 91 13.41 19.89 -19.82
C LEU A 91 13.58 20.64 -21.15
N LEU A 92 12.59 20.59 -22.04
CA LEU A 92 12.61 21.29 -23.32
C LEU A 92 12.65 22.81 -23.12
N VAL A 93 11.85 23.34 -22.19
CA VAL A 93 11.86 24.77 -21.83
C VAL A 93 13.23 25.19 -21.30
N MET A 94 13.82 24.40 -20.40
CA MET A 94 15.16 24.65 -19.88
C MET A 94 16.21 24.62 -21.01
N ALA A 95 16.19 23.60 -21.86
CA ALA A 95 17.14 23.47 -22.98
C ALA A 95 17.05 24.66 -23.94
N MET A 96 15.84 25.12 -24.27
CA MET A 96 15.63 26.33 -25.08
C MET A 96 16.19 27.57 -24.39
N ASN A 97 15.99 27.72 -23.07
CA ASN A 97 16.53 28.85 -22.32
C ASN A 97 18.07 28.84 -22.29
N GLN A 98 18.68 27.67 -22.04
CA GLN A 98 20.13 27.52 -22.04
C GLN A 98 20.74 27.80 -23.43
N LYS A 99 20.10 27.31 -24.50
CA LYS A 99 20.52 27.60 -25.88
C LYS A 99 20.44 29.10 -26.22
N ARG A 100 19.40 29.79 -25.75
CA ARG A 100 19.27 31.26 -25.89
C ARG A 100 20.39 31.99 -25.14
N ARG A 101 20.75 31.55 -23.94
CA ARG A 101 21.84 32.14 -23.15
C ARG A 101 23.19 32.01 -23.83
N ALA A 102 23.56 30.78 -24.24
CA ALA A 102 24.83 30.52 -24.92
C ALA A 102 24.97 31.33 -26.22
N ARG A 103 23.88 31.52 -26.99
CA ARG A 103 23.91 32.35 -28.19
C ARG A 103 24.22 33.82 -27.90
N ARG A 104 23.72 34.38 -26.78
CA ARG A 104 24.00 35.77 -26.39
C ARG A 104 25.45 35.95 -25.95
N GLU A 105 26.01 35.00 -25.21
CA GLU A 105 27.42 35.02 -24.80
C GLU A 105 28.36 34.99 -26.02
N ASN A 106 28.09 34.13 -27.00
CA ASN A 106 28.87 34.05 -28.25
C ASN A 106 28.78 35.30 -29.14
N LEU A 107 27.74 36.13 -28.99
CA LEU A 107 27.56 37.38 -29.73
C LEU A 107 28.29 38.57 -29.07
N SER A 108 28.68 38.43 -27.79
CA SER A 108 29.38 39.45 -27.02
C SER A 108 30.89 39.24 -26.91
N ALA A 109 31.40 38.11 -27.40
CA ALA A 109 32.82 37.77 -27.47
C ALA A 109 33.37 38.04 -28.88
#